data_AF-A0A7C1U8Z0-F1
#
_entry.id   AF-A0A7C1U8Z0-F1
#
_cell.length_a   1.000
_cell.length_b   1.000
_cell.length_c   1.000
_cell.angle_alpha   90.00
_cell.angle_beta   90.00
_cell.angle_gamma   90.00
#
_symmetry.space_group_name_H-M   'P 1'
#
loop_
_entity.id
_entity.type
_entity.pdbx_description
1 polymer ?
#
loop_
_entity_poly.entity_id
_entity_poly.type
_entity_poly.pdbx_seq_one_letter_code
_entity_poly.pdbx_strand_id
1 'polypeptide(L)' 'MTTSAIDSVIHAPNRLQICALLAPLEMAEFQVLRDALKVSDSVLSKHIKQLEEAG' A
#
# COMPACT_ATOMS: atom_id res chain seq x y z
N MET A 1 25.77 -13.29 3.52
CA MET A 1 25.21 -12.01 3.06
C MET A 1 23.74 -12.24 2.81
N THR A 2 22.86 -11.72 3.66
CA THR A 2 21.41 -11.86 3.49
C THR A 2 21.00 -10.96 2.34
N THR A 3 20.80 -11.52 1.15
CA THR A 3 20.20 -10.82 0.01
C THR A 3 18.84 -10.29 0.48
N SER A 4 18.69 -8.97 0.63
CA SER A 4 17.38 -8.36 0.86
C SER A 4 16.45 -8.80 -0.25
N ALA A 5 15.57 -9.75 0.04
CA ALA A 5 14.61 -10.24 -0.92
C ALA A 5 13.60 -9.12 -1.17
N ILE A 6 13.44 -8.73 -2.44
CA ILE A 6 12.37 -7.82 -2.84
C ILE A 6 11.07 -8.59 -2.69
N ASP A 7 10.32 -8.27 -1.64
CA ASP A 7 8.97 -8.78 -1.47
C ASP A 7 8.05 -8.14 -2.51
N SER A 8 7.63 -8.93 -3.50
CA SER A 8 6.76 -8.49 -4.58
C SER A 8 5.40 -7.96 -4.10
N VAL A 9 4.94 -8.34 -2.90
CA VAL A 9 3.73 -7.81 -2.29
C VAL A 9 3.98 -6.36 -1.91
N ILE A 10 4.87 -6.04 -0.99
CA ILE A 10 5.03 -4.65 -0.53
C ILE A 10 5.74 -3.74 -1.56
N HIS A 11 6.64 -4.27 -2.40
CA HIS A 11 7.51 -3.45 -3.26
C HIS A 11 6.89 -3.05 -4.61
N ALA A 12 5.61 -3.35 -4.86
CA ALA A 12 4.92 -2.73 -6.00
C ALA A 12 4.65 -1.24 -5.70
N PRO A 13 4.79 -0.33 -6.67
CA PRO A 13 4.80 1.12 -6.42
C PRO A 13 3.65 1.63 -5.54
N ASN A 14 2.40 1.32 -5.93
CA ASN A 14 1.22 1.79 -5.18
C ASN A 14 1.15 1.17 -3.77
N ARG A 15 1.50 -0.11 -3.61
CA ARG A 15 1.45 -0.79 -2.30
C ARG A 15 2.54 -0.28 -1.38
N LEU A 16 3.73 -0.03 -1.91
CA LEU A 16 4.82 0.60 -1.16
C LEU A 16 4.44 2.01 -0.71
N GLN A 17 3.79 2.79 -1.58
CA GLN A 17 3.29 4.13 -1.23
C GLN A 17 2.21 4.07 -0.15
N ILE A 18 1.26 3.12 -0.24
CA ILE A 18 0.24 2.90 0.82
C ILE A 18 0.94 2.60 2.15
N CYS A 19 1.86 1.63 2.17
CA CYS A 19 2.62 1.29 3.38
C CYS A 19 3.41 2.49 3.94
N ALA A 20 4.04 3.29 3.08
CA ALA A 20 4.81 4.47 3.49
C ALA A 20 3.91 5.59 4.04
N LEU A 21 2.74 5.82 3.45
CA LEU A 21 1.75 6.79 3.93
C LEU A 21 1.15 6.39 5.27
N LEU A 22 0.93 5.08 5.48
CA LEU A 22 0.40 4.53 6.72
C LEU A 22 1.47 4.32 7.80
N ALA A 23 2.75 4.22 7.46
CA ALA A 23 3.81 3.95 8.44
C ALA A 23 3.83 4.89 9.67
N PRO A 24 3.58 6.21 9.55
CA PRO A 24 3.50 7.11 10.71
C PRO A 24 2.09 7.22 11.31
N LEU A 25 1.09 6.52 10.78
CA LEU A 25 -0.32 6.67 11.15
C LEU A 25 -0.88 5.34 11.68
N GLU A 26 -1.72 5.40 12.72
CA GLU A 26 -2.48 4.20 13.14
C GLU A 26 -3.62 3.88 12.16
N MET A 27 -4.20 4.92 11.56
CA MET A 27 -5.29 4.82 10.59
C MET A 27 -5.28 6.02 9.64
N ALA A 28 -5.83 5.84 8.43
CA ALA A 28 -6.07 6.92 7.48
C ALA A 28 -7.41 6.75 6.79
N GLU A 29 -8.01 7.86 6.36
CA GLU A 29 -9.21 7.82 5.54
C GLU A 29 -8.91 7.31 4.13
N PHE A 30 -9.78 6.45 3.60
CA PHE A 30 -9.63 5.89 2.26
C PHE A 30 -9.53 6.96 1.17
N GLN A 31 -10.29 8.05 1.31
CA GLN A 31 -10.26 9.17 0.35
C GLN A 31 -8.90 9.86 0.34
N VAL A 32 -8.26 10.02 1.50
CA VAL A 32 -6.92 10.62 1.61
C VAL A 32 -5.89 9.78 0.86
N LEU A 33 -5.91 8.46 1.03
CA LEU A 33 -5.02 7.56 0.29
C LEU A 33 -5.29 7.63 -1.21
N ARG A 34 -6.56 7.59 -1.63
CA ARG A 34 -6.92 7.63 -3.04
C ARG A 34 -6.43 8.91 -3.71
N ASP A 35 -6.68 10.06 -3.07
CA ASP A 35 -6.34 11.35 -3.62
C ASP A 35 -4.82 11.55 -3.66
N ALA A 36 -4.08 11.02 -2.67
CA ALA A 36 -2.62 10.98 -2.66
C ALA A 36 -2.04 10.10 -3.77
N LEU A 37 -2.61 8.92 -4.00
CA LEU A 37 -2.16 7.97 -5.02
C LEU A 37 -2.66 8.32 -6.44
N LYS A 38 -3.68 9.18 -6.57
CA LYS A 38 -4.31 9.55 -7.86
C LYS A 38 -4.82 8.33 -8.64
N VAL A 39 -5.42 7.37 -7.93
CA VAL A 39 -6.02 6.15 -8.50
C VAL A 39 -7.53 6.14 -8.30
N SER A 40 -8.25 5.26 -8.99
CA SER A 40 -9.68 5.06 -8.72
C SER A 40 -9.89 4.27 -7.43
N ASP A 41 -11.09 4.40 -6.84
CA ASP A 41 -11.52 3.61 -5.68
C ASP A 41 -11.30 2.11 -5.92
N SER A 42 -11.68 1.60 -7.09
CA SER A 42 -11.54 0.19 -7.44
C SER A 42 -10.09 -0.30 -7.51
N VAL A 43 -9.14 0.56 -7.88
CA VAL A 43 -7.71 0.24 -7.91
C VAL A 43 -7.15 0.25 -6.49
N LEU A 44 -7.49 1.27 -5.69
CA LEU A 44 -7.05 1.36 -4.30
C LEU A 44 -7.57 0.18 -3.47
N SER A 45 -8.85 -0.19 -3.59
CA SER A 45 -9.42 -1.34 -2.88
C SER A 45 -8.71 -2.66 -3.22
N LYS A 46 -8.30 -2.86 -4.48
CA LYS A 46 -7.52 -4.06 -4.86
C LYS A 46 -6.15 -4.08 -4.22
N HIS A 47 -5.47 -2.93 -4.13
CA HIS A 47 -4.18 -2.84 -3.49
C HIS A 47 -4.27 -3.04 -1.98
N ILE A 48 -5.24 -2.42 -1.31
CA ILE A 48 -5.50 -2.60 0.12
C ILE A 48 -5.81 -4.07 0.40
N LYS A 49 -6.74 -4.68 -0.35
CA LYS A 49 -7.09 -6.09 -0.16
C LYS A 49 -5.87 -7.02 -0.29
N GLN A 50 -5.00 -6.79 -1.27
CA GLN A 50 -3.77 -7.58 -1.42
C GLN A 50 -2.79 -7.40 -0.25
N LEU A 51 -2.74 -6.20 0.35
CA LEU A 51 -1.94 -5.95 1.54
C LEU A 51 -2.54 -6.65 2.76
N GLU A 52 -3.85 -6.55 2.97
CA GLU A 52 -4.57 -7.25 4.06
C GLU A 52 -4.46 -8.77 3.96
N GLU A 53 -4.54 -9.34 2.74
CA GLU A 53 -4.35 -10.78 2.52
C GLU A 53 -2.93 -11.26 2.85
N ALA A 54 -1.96 -10.35 2.92
CA ALA A 54 -0.57 -10.64 3.24
C ALA A 54 -0.21 -10.41 4.73
N GLY A 55 -1.09 -9.80 5.54
CA GLY A 55 -0.85 -9.51 6.96
C GLY A 55 -2.01 -8.84 7.68
#